data_AF-A0ABD1XQW1-F1
#
_entry.id   AF-A0ABD1XQW1-F1
#
_cell.length_a   1.000
_cell.length_b   1.000
_cell.length_c   1.000
_cell.angle_alpha   90.00
_cell.angle_beta   90.00
_cell.angle_gamma   90.00
#
_symmetry.space_group_name_H-M   'P 1'
#
loop_
_entity.id
_entity.type
_entity.pdbx_description
1 polymer ?
#
loop_
_entity_poly.entity_id
_entity_poly.type
_entity_poly.pdbx_seq_one_letter_code
_entity_poly.pdbx_strand_id
1 'polypeptide(L)'
;MNDIRCYEEEGATITVCAPHGREYCPSCCFDFAEMNNDARRKARLLRAARPPQTRLGRGLLLSGTEVRMLDRSGRSPPEHLDGRITGTQVEDDEESDFHGDKCYVIQYRDSEVMNYPIEWLHDEWLVKKEGRYVPAHKYVQQLSRQSRRGR
;
A
#
# COMPACT_ATOMS: atom_id res chain seq x y z
N MET A 1 -24.44 18.08 -24.92
CA MET A 1 -23.54 18.25 -23.75
C MET A 1 -22.84 16.92 -23.54
N ASN A 2 -21.51 16.91 -23.53
CA ASN A 2 -20.75 15.73 -23.13
C ASN A 2 -20.84 15.65 -21.60
N ASP A 3 -21.52 14.63 -21.10
CA ASP A 3 -21.81 14.47 -19.68
C ASP A 3 -20.99 13.32 -19.09
N ILE A 4 -20.70 13.40 -17.79
CA ILE A 4 -19.87 12.45 -17.04
C ILE A 4 -20.73 11.83 -15.95
N ARG A 5 -20.59 10.52 -15.74
CA ARG A 5 -21.29 9.80 -14.67
C ARG A 5 -20.29 9.10 -13.78
N CYS A 6 -20.51 9.18 -12.47
CA CYS A 6 -19.77 8.40 -11.48
C CYS A 6 -20.68 7.34 -10.84
N TYR A 7 -20.12 6.20 -10.46
CA TYR A 7 -20.78 5.18 -9.65
C TYR A 7 -19.79 4.45 -8.76
N GLU A 8 -20.27 3.76 -7.73
CA GLU A 8 -19.43 2.97 -6.84
C GLU A 8 -19.34 1.53 -7.33
N GLU A 9 -18.12 1.02 -7.46
CA GLU A 9 -17.81 -0.37 -7.80
C GLU A 9 -16.77 -0.87 -6.82
N GLU A 10 -17.11 -1.89 -6.03
CA GLU A 10 -16.15 -2.47 -5.09
C GLU A 10 -15.51 -1.46 -4.10
N GLY A 11 -16.19 -0.34 -3.80
CA GLY A 11 -15.66 0.72 -2.93
C GLY A 11 -14.67 1.66 -3.62
N ALA A 12 -14.55 1.58 -4.95
CA ALA A 12 -13.93 2.57 -5.80
C ALA A 12 -15.00 3.40 -6.52
N THR A 13 -14.80 4.72 -6.56
CA THR A 13 -15.61 5.62 -7.38
C THR A 13 -15.12 5.54 -8.83
N ILE A 14 -15.94 4.97 -9.71
CA ILE A 14 -15.64 4.79 -11.13
C ILE A 14 -16.31 5.88 -11.95
N THR A 15 -15.54 6.52 -12.82
CA THR A 15 -16.00 7.59 -13.71
C THR A 15 -16.08 7.08 -15.14
N VAL A 16 -17.21 7.34 -15.80
CA VAL A 16 -17.45 6.95 -17.19
C VAL A 16 -18.03 8.10 -17.99
N CYS A 17 -17.85 8.04 -19.31
CA CYS A 17 -18.59 8.88 -20.24
C CYS A 17 -20.09 8.57 -20.12
N ALA A 18 -20.92 9.52 -19.68
CA ALA A 18 -22.33 9.24 -19.37
C ALA A 18 -23.15 8.74 -20.58
N PRO A 19 -22.99 9.29 -21.80
CA PRO A 19 -23.71 8.79 -22.97
C PRO A 19 -23.38 7.34 -23.36
N HIS A 20 -22.14 6.90 -23.14
CA HIS A 20 -21.66 5.62 -23.67
C HIS A 20 -21.38 4.58 -22.59
N GLY A 21 -21.31 4.98 -21.31
CA GLY A 21 -21.03 4.10 -20.18
C GLY A 21 -19.64 3.47 -20.19
N ARG A 22 -18.66 4.13 -20.85
CA ARG A 22 -17.29 3.60 -20.99
C ARG A 22 -16.29 4.48 -20.26
N GLU A 23 -15.30 3.83 -19.64
CA GLU A 23 -14.14 4.49 -19.03
C GLU A 23 -13.24 5.11 -20.09
N TYR A 24 -12.95 4.36 -21.15
CA TYR A 24 -12.39 4.88 -22.39
C TYR A 24 -13.48 5.05 -23.45
N CYS A 25 -13.72 6.29 -23.86
CA CYS A 25 -14.73 6.64 -24.84
C CYS A 25 -14.11 7.33 -26.06
N PRO A 26 -13.88 6.60 -27.18
CA PRO A 26 -13.34 7.19 -28.39
C PRO A 26 -14.34 8.15 -29.07
N SER A 27 -15.64 8.00 -28.81
CA SER A 27 -16.69 8.86 -29.38
C SER A 27 -16.75 10.25 -28.74
N CYS A 28 -16.46 10.34 -27.44
CA CYS A 28 -16.43 11.61 -26.70
C CYS A 28 -15.00 12.08 -26.38
N CYS A 29 -13.99 11.32 -26.83
CA CYS A 29 -12.58 11.53 -26.56
C CYS A 29 -12.25 11.67 -25.05
N PHE A 30 -12.95 10.92 -24.20
CA PHE A 30 -12.64 10.83 -22.78
C PHE A 30 -11.89 9.54 -22.48
N ASP A 31 -10.89 9.64 -21.61
CA ASP A 31 -10.20 8.49 -21.05
C ASP A 31 -10.11 8.66 -19.53
N PHE A 32 -10.79 7.78 -18.81
CA PHE A 32 -10.80 7.70 -17.36
C PHE A 32 -10.12 6.42 -16.85
N ALA A 33 -9.53 5.61 -17.75
CA ALA A 33 -9.06 4.27 -17.41
C ALA A 33 -7.98 4.31 -16.31
N GLU A 34 -6.97 5.17 -16.47
CA GLU A 34 -5.88 5.34 -15.48
C GLU A 34 -6.44 5.76 -14.11
N MET A 35 -7.27 6.80 -14.08
CA MET A 35 -7.90 7.30 -12.85
C MET A 35 -8.76 6.23 -12.15
N ASN A 36 -9.53 5.46 -12.91
CA ASN A 36 -10.37 4.40 -12.35
C ASN A 36 -9.53 3.22 -11.88
N ASN A 37 -8.44 2.88 -12.57
CA ASN A 37 -7.50 1.87 -12.13
C ASN A 37 -6.84 2.26 -10.80
N ASP A 38 -6.43 3.52 -10.65
CA ASP A 38 -5.95 4.06 -9.37
C ASP A 38 -7.01 3.99 -8.27
N ALA A 39 -8.26 4.34 -8.58
CA ALA A 39 -9.36 4.25 -7.63
C ALA A 39 -9.60 2.81 -7.17
N ARG A 40 -9.60 1.84 -8.10
CA ARG A 40 -9.69 0.40 -7.80
C ARG A 40 -8.53 -0.06 -6.93
N ARG A 41 -7.29 0.28 -7.33
CA ARG A 41 -6.08 -0.07 -6.58
C ARG A 41 -6.15 0.46 -5.14
N LYS A 42 -6.54 1.72 -4.96
CA LYS A 42 -6.73 2.32 -3.64
C LYS A 42 -7.80 1.60 -2.81
N ALA A 43 -8.95 1.26 -3.42
CA ALA A 43 -10.00 0.52 -2.74
C ALA A 43 -9.53 -0.88 -2.30
N ARG A 44 -8.76 -1.59 -3.13
CA ARG A 44 -8.14 -2.89 -2.77
C ARG A 44 -7.21 -2.75 -1.56
N LEU A 45 -6.32 -1.75 -1.57
CA LEU A 45 -5.40 -1.47 -0.46
C LEU A 45 -6.14 -1.19 0.86
N LEU A 46 -7.20 -0.39 0.80
CA LEU A 46 -8.02 -0.07 1.97
C LEU A 46 -8.74 -1.31 2.52
N ARG A 47 -9.19 -2.23 1.67
CA ARG A 47 -9.81 -3.50 2.08
C ARG A 47 -8.82 -4.44 2.77
N ALA A 48 -7.54 -4.38 2.41
CA ALA A 48 -6.49 -5.16 3.05
C ALA A 48 -6.14 -4.67 4.47
N ALA A 49 -6.59 -3.47 4.86
CA ALA A 49 -6.37 -2.92 6.19
C ALA A 49 -6.98 -3.82 7.29
N ARG A 50 -6.25 -3.92 8.39
CA ARG A 50 -6.62 -4.66 9.59
C ARG A 50 -6.63 -3.72 10.80
N PRO A 51 -7.42 -4.03 11.84
CA PRO A 51 -7.38 -3.29 13.10
C PRO A 51 -5.93 -3.20 13.62
N PRO A 52 -5.53 -2.11 14.29
CA PRO A 52 -4.18 -1.98 14.84
C PRO A 52 -3.80 -3.15 15.76
N GLN A 53 -2.50 -3.46 15.84
CA GLN A 53 -1.93 -4.55 16.65
C GLN A 53 -2.41 -5.96 16.26
N THR A 54 -2.89 -6.13 15.02
CA THR A 54 -3.30 -7.43 14.49
C THR A 54 -2.12 -8.16 13.85
N ARG A 55 -2.02 -9.47 14.09
CA ARG A 55 -1.01 -10.32 13.44
C ARG A 55 -1.33 -10.49 11.95
N LEU A 56 -0.39 -10.13 11.08
CA LEU A 56 -0.51 -10.24 9.62
C LEU A 56 0.04 -11.58 9.09
N GLY A 57 0.75 -12.32 9.92
CA GLY A 57 1.35 -13.61 9.62
C GLY A 57 2.49 -13.92 10.58
N ARG A 58 3.01 -15.14 10.52
CA ARG A 58 4.16 -15.53 11.33
C ARG A 58 5.42 -14.84 10.81
N GLY A 59 6.17 -14.19 11.71
CA GLY A 59 7.38 -13.45 11.34
C GLY A 59 7.12 -12.12 10.64
N LEU A 60 5.86 -11.70 10.51
CA LEU A 60 5.51 -10.41 9.92
C LEU A 60 5.31 -9.36 11.00
N LEU A 61 5.44 -8.10 10.59
CA LEU A 61 5.09 -6.96 11.42
C LEU A 61 3.57 -6.95 11.69
N LEU A 62 3.19 -6.32 12.79
CA LEU A 62 1.77 -6.14 13.13
C LEU A 62 1.19 -4.99 12.32
N SER A 63 -0.11 -5.02 12.05
CA SER A 63 -0.82 -3.80 11.67
C SER A 63 -0.68 -2.74 12.78
N GLY A 64 -0.74 -1.48 12.41
CA GLY A 64 -0.47 -0.37 13.32
C GLY A 64 1.00 -0.09 13.57
N THR A 65 1.94 -0.94 13.12
CA THR A 65 3.38 -0.70 13.26
C THR A 65 3.76 0.57 12.50
N GLU A 66 4.37 1.52 13.20
CA GLU A 66 4.91 2.74 12.59
C GLU A 66 6.22 2.42 11.90
N VAL A 67 6.31 2.81 10.64
CA VAL A 67 7.47 2.59 9.78
C VAL A 67 7.95 3.91 9.21
N ARG A 68 9.23 3.93 8.84
CA ARG A 68 9.87 5.08 8.25
C ARG A 68 10.76 4.59 7.11
N MET A 69 10.59 5.17 5.94
CA MET A 69 11.33 4.84 4.72
C MET A 69 12.07 6.07 4.23
N LEU A 70 13.15 5.89 3.47
CA LEU A 70 13.75 7.01 2.76
C LEU A 70 12.88 7.40 1.57
N ASP A 71 12.64 8.69 1.44
CA ASP A 71 12.11 9.28 0.21
C ASP A 71 13.15 9.08 -0.90
N ARG A 72 12.77 8.36 -1.96
CA ARG A 72 13.63 8.12 -3.14
C ARG A 72 13.60 9.28 -4.14
N SER A 73 13.03 10.44 -3.79
CA SER A 73 13.05 11.66 -4.61
C SER A 73 14.44 12.19 -4.99
N GLY A 74 15.51 11.61 -4.45
CA GLY A 74 16.89 12.00 -4.75
C GLY A 74 17.33 13.29 -4.06
N ARG A 75 16.52 13.84 -3.15
CA ARG A 75 16.88 14.99 -2.31
C ARG A 75 18.01 14.63 -1.34
N SER A 76 18.88 15.61 -1.05
CA SER A 76 19.98 15.46 -0.10
C SER A 76 19.91 16.55 0.99
N PRO A 77 19.71 16.19 2.27
CA PRO A 77 19.50 14.83 2.76
C PRO A 77 18.13 14.27 2.35
N PRO A 78 17.99 12.95 2.20
CA PRO A 78 16.70 12.32 1.92
C PRO A 78 15.73 12.59 3.07
N GLU A 79 14.51 13.01 2.73
CA GLU A 79 13.43 13.09 3.71
C GLU A 79 12.96 11.67 4.06
N HIS A 80 12.38 11.53 5.24
CA HIS A 80 11.84 10.27 5.69
C HIS A 80 10.33 10.24 5.50
N LEU A 81 9.83 9.23 4.83
CA LEU A 81 8.40 8.98 4.68
C LEU A 81 7.91 8.16 5.88
N ASP A 82 7.19 8.82 6.79
CA ASP A 82 6.56 8.19 7.95
C ASP A 82 5.23 7.56 7.56
N GLY A 83 5.13 6.24 7.72
CA GLY A 83 3.93 5.47 7.41
C GLY A 83 3.51 4.53 8.55
N ARG A 84 2.37 3.87 8.35
CA ARG A 84 1.85 2.85 9.25
C ARG A 84 1.44 1.63 8.43
N ILE A 85 1.90 0.45 8.84
CA ILE A 85 1.45 -0.80 8.23
C ILE A 85 -0.02 -0.99 8.59
N THR A 86 -0.89 -1.12 7.60
CA THR A 86 -2.32 -1.36 7.81
C THR A 86 -2.66 -2.82 7.56
N GLY A 87 -1.95 -3.52 6.69
CA GLY A 87 -2.25 -4.89 6.32
C GLY A 87 -1.19 -5.54 5.44
N THR A 88 -1.58 -6.65 4.81
CA THR A 88 -0.80 -7.29 3.74
C THR A 88 -1.72 -7.69 2.61
N GLN A 89 -1.23 -7.64 1.38
CA GLN A 89 -1.90 -8.18 0.20
C GLN A 89 -0.88 -8.77 -0.77
N VAL A 90 -1.36 -9.48 -1.79
CA VAL A 90 -0.56 -9.77 -2.98
C VAL A 90 -0.71 -8.57 -3.91
N GLU A 91 0.38 -8.03 -4.44
CA GLU A 91 0.32 -6.99 -5.47
C GLU A 91 -0.23 -7.61 -6.75
N ASP A 92 -1.38 -7.11 -7.21
CA ASP A 92 -2.12 -7.64 -8.34
C ASP A 92 -2.09 -6.72 -9.56
N ASP A 93 -1.46 -5.55 -9.43
CA ASP A 93 -1.21 -4.63 -10.53
C ASP A 93 -0.12 -5.20 -11.45
N GLU A 94 -0.49 -5.54 -12.69
CA GLU A 94 0.41 -6.12 -13.69
C GLU A 94 1.51 -5.14 -14.14
N GLU A 95 1.33 -3.84 -13.94
CA GLU A 95 2.32 -2.81 -14.27
C GLU A 95 3.32 -2.56 -13.14
N SER A 96 3.06 -3.13 -11.95
CA SER A 96 3.95 -2.98 -10.79
C SER A 96 5.16 -3.92 -10.89
N ASP A 97 6.35 -3.39 -10.56
CA ASP A 97 7.58 -4.18 -10.40
C ASP A 97 7.46 -5.30 -9.34
N PHE A 98 6.41 -5.23 -8.50
CA PHE A 98 6.16 -6.18 -7.42
C PHE A 98 4.98 -7.11 -7.71
N HIS A 99 4.48 -7.16 -8.96
CA HIS A 99 3.35 -8.02 -9.31
C HIS A 99 3.56 -9.46 -8.85
N GLY A 100 2.59 -10.01 -8.12
CA GLY A 100 2.62 -11.35 -7.55
C GLY A 100 3.30 -11.48 -6.19
N ASP A 101 4.03 -10.46 -5.73
CA ASP A 101 4.68 -10.47 -4.42
C ASP A 101 3.69 -10.17 -3.29
N LYS A 102 3.94 -10.79 -2.14
CA LYS A 102 3.25 -10.44 -0.91
C LYS A 102 3.85 -9.17 -0.32
N CYS A 103 3.02 -8.13 -0.23
CA CYS A 103 3.41 -6.79 0.19
C CYS A 103 2.79 -6.41 1.54
N TYR A 104 3.48 -5.56 2.30
CA TYR A 104 2.85 -4.73 3.32
C TYR A 104 2.05 -3.63 2.64
N VAL A 105 0.84 -3.39 3.14
CA VAL A 105 0.08 -2.18 2.83
C VAL A 105 0.46 -1.12 3.84
N ILE A 106 0.95 0.00 3.36
CA ILE A 106 1.48 1.09 4.18
C ILE A 106 0.68 2.35 3.89
N GLN A 107 0.12 2.95 4.92
CA GLN A 107 -0.59 4.22 4.85
C GLN A 107 0.31 5.35 5.37
N TYR A 108 0.46 6.39 4.56
CA TYR A 108 1.18 7.61 4.91
C TYR A 108 0.26 8.67 5.53
N ARG A 109 0.85 9.77 6.03
CA ARG A 109 0.12 10.82 6.76
C ARG A 109 -0.90 11.57 5.90
N ASP A 110 -0.64 11.68 4.60
CA ASP A 110 -1.52 12.28 3.58
C ASP A 110 -2.62 11.33 3.09
N SER A 111 -2.78 10.16 3.73
CA SER A 111 -3.71 9.10 3.32
C SER A 111 -3.36 8.44 1.99
N GLU A 112 -2.16 8.67 1.45
CA GLU A 112 -1.62 7.83 0.41
C GLU A 112 -1.36 6.43 0.96
N VAL A 113 -1.59 5.44 0.10
CA VAL A 113 -1.41 4.03 0.41
C VAL A 113 -0.51 3.41 -0.64
N MET A 114 0.45 2.61 -0.19
CA MET A 114 1.36 1.91 -1.07
C MET A 114 1.54 0.46 -0.66
N ASN A 115 2.00 -0.34 -1.62
CA ASN A 115 2.53 -1.67 -1.39
C ASN A 115 4.05 -1.64 -1.31
N TYR A 116 4.60 -2.42 -0.39
CA TYR A 116 6.03 -2.68 -0.34
C TYR A 116 6.31 -4.16 -0.07
N PRO A 117 7.16 -4.86 -0.86
CA PRO A 117 7.37 -6.28 -0.71
C PRO A 117 7.90 -6.66 0.68
N ILE A 118 7.33 -7.72 1.26
CA ILE A 118 7.74 -8.22 2.58
C ILE A 118 9.19 -8.72 2.57
N GLU A 119 9.68 -9.24 1.45
CA GLU A 119 11.03 -9.79 1.34
C GLU A 119 12.11 -8.70 1.15
N TRP A 120 11.70 -7.45 0.88
CA TRP A 120 12.62 -6.35 0.55
C TRP A 120 12.90 -5.41 1.72
N LEU A 121 12.80 -5.90 2.96
CA LEU A 121 13.10 -5.09 4.15
C LEU A 121 14.60 -4.85 4.27
N HIS A 122 15.10 -3.77 3.68
CA HIS A 122 16.51 -3.36 3.78
C HIS A 122 16.76 -2.49 5.03
N ASP A 123 18.04 -2.15 5.27
CA ASP A 123 18.52 -1.47 6.48
C ASP A 123 17.94 -0.08 6.69
N GLU A 124 17.56 0.58 5.60
CA GLU A 124 16.98 1.91 5.59
C GLU A 124 15.48 1.91 5.84
N TRP A 125 14.85 0.72 5.85
CA TRP A 125 13.49 0.56 6.32
C TRP A 125 13.49 0.49 7.84
N LEU A 126 12.91 1.49 8.50
CA LEU A 126 12.95 1.62 9.95
C LEU A 126 11.57 1.32 10.55
N VAL A 127 11.56 0.56 11.64
CA VAL A 127 10.37 0.24 12.43
C VAL A 127 10.48 0.95 13.78
N LYS A 128 9.41 1.62 14.20
CA LYS A 128 9.36 2.22 15.54
C LYS A 128 9.02 1.15 16.58
N LYS A 129 9.94 0.94 17.52
CA LYS A 129 9.79 0.06 18.68
C LYS A 129 10.12 0.86 19.93
N GLU A 130 9.22 0.87 20.92
CA GLU A 130 9.46 1.53 22.22
C GLU A 130 9.94 2.99 22.09
N GLY A 131 9.39 3.71 21.11
CA GLY A 131 9.74 5.12 20.85
C GLY A 131 11.02 5.34 20.04
N ARG A 132 11.74 4.29 19.64
CA ARG A 132 12.97 4.38 18.82
C ARG A 132 12.80 3.67 17.48
N TYR A 133 13.45 4.21 16.45
CA TYR A 133 13.50 3.57 15.14
C TYR A 133 14.66 2.57 15.07
N VAL A 134 14.38 1.37 14.59
CA VAL A 134 15.37 0.30 14.37
C VAL A 134 15.24 -0.26 12.96
N PRO A 135 16.31 -0.73 12.33
CA PRO A 135 16.23 -1.39 11.03
C PRO A 135 15.26 -2.57 11.07
N ALA A 136 14.34 -2.60 10.12
CA ALA A 136 13.22 -3.52 10.11
C ALA A 136 13.65 -4.99 9.99
N HIS A 137 14.68 -5.28 9.19
CA HIS A 137 15.22 -6.63 9.08
C HIS A 137 15.68 -7.17 10.44
N LYS A 138 16.30 -6.33 11.30
CA LYS A 138 16.72 -6.73 12.65
C LYS A 138 15.52 -7.03 13.52
N TYR A 139 14.46 -6.23 13.40
CA TYR A 139 13.24 -6.43 14.16
C TYR A 139 12.50 -7.73 13.75
N VAL A 140 12.36 -7.98 12.46
CA VAL A 140 11.76 -9.22 11.92
C VAL A 140 12.55 -10.47 12.34
N GLN A 141 13.88 -10.41 12.33
CA GLN A 141 14.72 -11.49 12.84
C GLN A 141 14.47 -11.77 14.34
N GLN A 142 14.24 -10.74 15.15
CA GLN A 142 13.87 -10.91 16.57
C GLN A 142 12.52 -11.60 16.73
N LEU A 143 11.49 -11.17 15.98
CA LEU A 143 10.15 -11.79 16.01
C LEU A 143 10.21 -13.27 15.64
N SER A 144 11.00 -13.61 14.63
CA SER A 144 11.18 -14.97 14.15
C SER A 144 11.86 -15.87 15.20
N ARG A 145 12.83 -15.33 15.96
CA ARG A 145 13.51 -16.04 17.05
C ARG A 145 12.61 -16.26 18.27
N GLN A 146 11.83 -15.24 18.64
CA GLN A 146 10.86 -15.36 19.76
C GLN A 146 9.78 -16.40 19.46
N SER A 147 9.32 -16.48 18.21
CA SER A 147 8.35 -17.46 17.74
C SER A 147 8.86 -18.92 17.70
N ARG A 148 10.17 -19.14 17.93
CA ARG A 148 10.79 -20.48 18.02
C ARG A 148 11.05 -20.92 19.46
N ARG A 149 11.10 -19.99 20.42
CA ARG A 149 11.36 -20.28 21.85
C ARG A 149 10.10 -20.59 22.67
N GLY A 150 8.91 -20.36 22.11
CA GLY A 150 7.63 -20.69 22.75
C GLY A 150 7.03 -22.04 22.35
N ARG A 151 7.86 -22.99 21.91
CA ARG A 151 7.48 -24.39 21.65
C ARG A 151 8.25 -25.31 22.58
#